data_AF-H6NJS2-F1
#
_entry.id   AF-H6NJS2-F1
#
_cell.length_a   1.000
_cell.length_b   1.000
_cell.length_c   1.000
_cell.angle_alpha   90.00
_cell.angle_beta   90.00
_cell.angle_gamma   90.00
#
_symmetry.space_group_name_H-M   'P 1'
#
loop_
_entity.id
_entity.type
_entity.pdbx_description
1 polymer ?
#
loop_
_entity_poly.entity_id
_entity_poly.type
_entity_poly.pdbx_seq_one_letter_code
_entity_poly.pdbx_strand_id
1 'polypeptide(L)'
;MKRIKSVLAMVFTLPLLAQTTFAADSHARYEIDSLAFPIAVNGSSLDNVHNPYPLFLYEGITYFPMTWSNTAALGLKVKWDQQKGLNITRQPACQPFSQNLQSAPVQLTSKQAVPPPFPVTVNGKIIRNAEEPYPILFLNDIVYFPMTWRFTNSEFNWQTAWDASEGYSIEACEEQTQEHTRKQEEAAAHRNLLIGGNLASSGDWIFTNPFNHQPSLEKWSKDGATRIKLTDDNARSINASGDWLYYTIDTGTYVDGVLQYGGIYKIRQDGTERTRLSAVSASQLAVDQDWIYFLETSDSGISRMKTDGSSTEKIIPEKGIHRFFISNQQLFFQQNETYDVFQTDLSGRGKKQADKHLFSNPLIVDGWIYHTKVVGDTDGIYKTSLDGSTSIQLYTVNVWDSSGQLSSLQYRDGWIYFLQGKISHGSHIDVTKIRIDGTGYSKHATVGYGRELYSVDPYWYVIQFTPFSTKEHLTLVTEDMAP
;
A
#
# COMPACT_ATOMS: atom_id res chain seq x y z
N MET A 1 -6.50 -85.55 -8.59
CA MET A 1 -6.54 -84.13 -8.16
C MET A 1 -5.74 -83.27 -9.12
N LYS A 2 -6.39 -82.47 -9.97
CA LYS A 2 -5.94 -81.15 -10.46
C LYS A 2 -7.08 -80.59 -11.33
N ARG A 3 -7.62 -79.45 -10.88
CA ARG A 3 -8.79 -78.75 -11.43
C ARG A 3 -8.39 -77.99 -12.70
N ILE A 4 -9.16 -78.15 -13.78
CA ILE A 4 -9.16 -77.24 -14.93
C ILE A 4 -10.34 -76.28 -14.75
N LYS A 5 -10.05 -74.98 -14.71
CA LYS A 5 -11.05 -73.90 -14.66
C LYS A 5 -11.41 -73.50 -16.10
N SER A 6 -12.69 -73.60 -16.45
CA SER A 6 -13.25 -72.95 -17.65
C SER A 6 -13.79 -71.57 -17.24
N VAL A 7 -13.31 -70.51 -17.89
CA VAL A 7 -13.83 -69.14 -17.75
C VAL A 7 -14.73 -68.87 -18.95
N LEU A 8 -16.01 -68.59 -18.68
CA LEU A 8 -17.01 -68.14 -19.64
C LEU A 8 -17.02 -66.60 -19.61
N ALA A 9 -16.65 -65.96 -20.71
CA ALA A 9 -16.72 -64.50 -20.85
C ALA A 9 -18.13 -64.08 -21.28
N MET A 10 -18.81 -63.33 -20.43
CA MET A 10 -20.13 -62.74 -20.70
C MET A 10 -19.93 -61.27 -21.07
N VAL A 11 -20.20 -60.92 -22.32
CA VAL A 11 -20.14 -59.55 -22.85
C VAL A 11 -21.40 -58.81 -22.40
N PHE A 12 -21.25 -57.82 -21.52
CA PHE A 12 -22.29 -56.83 -21.22
C PHE A 12 -22.05 -55.60 -22.09
N THR A 13 -22.90 -55.41 -23.10
CA THR A 13 -23.01 -54.17 -23.86
C THR A 13 -23.75 -53.13 -23.02
N LEU A 14 -23.03 -52.14 -22.50
CA LEU A 14 -23.61 -50.92 -21.92
C LEU A 14 -24.09 -49.98 -23.05
N PRO A 15 -25.28 -49.38 -22.97
CA PRO A 15 -25.69 -48.33 -23.88
C PRO A 15 -24.84 -47.07 -23.62
N LEU A 16 -24.17 -46.56 -24.65
CA LEU A 16 -23.54 -45.24 -24.62
C LEU A 16 -24.63 -44.18 -24.39
N LEU A 17 -24.68 -43.62 -23.19
CA LEU A 17 -25.30 -42.33 -22.96
C LEU A 17 -24.41 -41.29 -23.64
N ALA A 18 -24.92 -40.69 -24.72
CA ALA A 18 -24.29 -39.53 -25.34
C ALA A 18 -24.21 -38.41 -24.29
N GLN A 19 -23.01 -38.13 -23.81
CA GLN A 19 -22.74 -36.92 -23.06
C GLN A 19 -22.89 -35.77 -24.05
N THR A 20 -23.89 -34.91 -23.84
CA THR A 20 -24.00 -33.64 -24.57
C THR A 20 -22.86 -32.75 -24.07
N THR A 21 -21.76 -32.75 -24.80
CA THR A 21 -20.72 -31.73 -24.68
C THR A 21 -21.28 -30.44 -25.27
N PHE A 22 -21.19 -29.33 -24.52
CA PHE A 22 -21.44 -28.00 -25.06
C PHE A 22 -20.27 -27.68 -26.01
N ALA A 23 -20.40 -28.03 -27.28
CA ALA A 23 -19.53 -27.52 -28.33
C ALA A 23 -20.13 -26.19 -28.80
N ALA A 24 -19.68 -25.09 -28.21
CA ALA A 24 -19.81 -23.78 -28.85
C ALA A 24 -18.73 -23.71 -29.94
N ASP A 25 -19.12 -24.04 -31.17
CA ASP A 25 -18.30 -23.78 -32.34
C ASP A 25 -18.37 -22.29 -32.67
N SER A 26 -17.54 -21.48 -32.01
CA SER A 26 -17.25 -20.14 -32.48
C SER A 26 -15.74 -19.97 -32.55
N HIS A 27 -15.19 -20.18 -33.74
CA HIS A 27 -13.83 -19.76 -34.12
C HIS A 27 -13.61 -18.23 -34.06
N ALA A 28 -14.61 -17.46 -33.63
CA ALA A 28 -14.54 -16.00 -33.49
C ALA A 28 -13.47 -15.63 -32.46
N ARG A 29 -12.44 -14.95 -32.94
CA ARG A 29 -11.35 -14.39 -32.13
C ARG A 29 -11.42 -12.88 -32.20
N TYR A 30 -11.44 -12.24 -31.05
CA TYR A 30 -11.59 -10.79 -30.94
C TYR A 30 -10.22 -10.10 -30.92
N GLU A 31 -10.09 -9.02 -31.69
CA GLU A 31 -8.92 -8.14 -31.64
C GLU A 31 -8.95 -7.38 -30.31
N ILE A 32 -7.94 -7.54 -29.48
CA ILE A 32 -7.89 -6.90 -28.16
C ILE A 32 -6.59 -6.12 -28.01
N ASP A 33 -6.68 -5.00 -27.30
CA ASP A 33 -5.55 -4.11 -27.05
C ASP A 33 -5.18 -4.10 -25.56
N SER A 34 -3.91 -3.82 -25.27
CA SER A 34 -3.45 -3.59 -23.89
C SER A 34 -4.00 -2.28 -23.34
N LEU A 35 -4.15 -2.21 -22.02
CA LEU A 35 -4.48 -0.95 -21.34
C LEU A 35 -3.22 -0.10 -21.15
N ALA A 36 -3.35 1.19 -21.46
CA ALA A 36 -2.30 2.20 -21.26
C ALA A 36 -2.66 3.22 -20.17
N PHE A 37 -3.66 2.91 -19.33
CA PHE A 37 -4.14 3.78 -18.27
C PHE A 37 -4.39 2.99 -16.98
N PRO A 38 -4.25 3.64 -15.81
CA PRO A 38 -4.45 3.00 -14.51
C PRO A 38 -5.94 2.69 -14.26
N ILE A 39 -6.18 1.72 -13.38
CA ILE A 39 -7.50 1.34 -12.92
C ILE A 39 -7.54 1.35 -11.40
N ALA A 40 -8.63 1.85 -10.84
CA ALA A 40 -8.92 1.77 -9.40
C ALA A 40 -10.24 1.05 -9.14
N VAL A 41 -10.29 0.20 -8.11
CA VAL A 41 -11.49 -0.47 -7.63
C VAL A 41 -11.70 -0.14 -6.16
N ASN A 42 -12.80 0.55 -5.85
CA ASN A 42 -13.11 1.08 -4.51
C ASN A 42 -11.93 1.86 -3.90
N GLY A 43 -11.27 2.68 -4.72
CA GLY A 43 -10.07 3.45 -4.34
C GLY A 43 -8.74 2.70 -4.51
N SER A 44 -8.70 1.37 -4.40
CA SER A 44 -7.45 0.61 -4.52
C SER A 44 -6.98 0.49 -5.97
N SER A 45 -5.73 0.84 -6.23
CA SER A 45 -5.14 0.77 -7.57
C SER A 45 -4.80 -0.65 -8.00
N LEU A 46 -5.00 -0.94 -9.28
CA LEU A 46 -4.77 -2.24 -9.91
C LEU A 46 -3.42 -2.25 -10.64
N ASP A 47 -2.62 -3.28 -10.40
CA ASP A 47 -1.42 -3.60 -11.17
C ASP A 47 -1.80 -4.51 -12.33
N ASN A 48 -1.94 -3.92 -13.52
CA ASN A 48 -2.39 -4.68 -14.68
C ASN A 48 -1.24 -5.37 -15.42
N VAL A 49 -0.03 -4.84 -15.27
CA VAL A 49 1.18 -5.36 -15.95
C VAL A 49 1.53 -6.75 -15.44
N HIS A 50 1.37 -7.00 -14.15
CA HIS A 50 1.76 -8.25 -13.49
C HIS A 50 0.58 -9.16 -13.16
N ASN A 51 -0.62 -8.81 -13.63
CA ASN A 51 -1.83 -9.59 -13.36
C ASN A 51 -1.88 -10.84 -14.27
N PRO A 52 -2.01 -12.07 -13.73
CA PRO A 52 -2.19 -13.29 -14.52
C PRO A 52 -3.38 -13.24 -15.48
N TYR A 53 -4.37 -12.41 -15.14
CA TYR A 53 -5.58 -12.16 -15.91
C TYR A 53 -5.67 -10.66 -16.16
N PRO A 54 -4.81 -10.11 -17.03
CA PRO A 54 -4.75 -8.67 -17.22
C PRO A 54 -6.00 -8.21 -17.97
N LEU A 55 -6.49 -7.05 -17.56
CA LEU A 55 -7.55 -6.32 -18.22
C LEU A 55 -7.06 -5.90 -19.61
N PHE A 56 -8.00 -5.84 -20.56
CA PHE A 56 -7.74 -5.45 -21.94
C PHE A 56 -8.87 -4.59 -22.49
N LEU A 57 -8.63 -3.96 -23.64
CA LEU A 57 -9.64 -3.24 -24.39
C LEU A 57 -10.17 -4.10 -25.53
N TYR A 58 -11.46 -4.02 -25.79
CA TYR A 58 -12.06 -4.44 -27.06
C TYR A 58 -12.97 -3.30 -27.54
N GLU A 59 -12.69 -2.80 -28.75
CA GLU A 59 -13.39 -1.65 -29.34
C GLU A 59 -13.50 -0.44 -28.38
N GLY A 60 -12.42 -0.18 -27.64
CA GLY A 60 -12.33 0.93 -26.69
C GLY A 60 -13.02 0.71 -25.33
N ILE A 61 -13.63 -0.46 -25.10
CA ILE A 61 -14.26 -0.81 -23.81
C ILE A 61 -13.31 -1.64 -22.96
N THR A 62 -13.17 -1.30 -21.69
CA THR A 62 -12.41 -2.08 -20.71
C THR A 62 -13.11 -3.39 -20.37
N TYR A 63 -12.39 -4.50 -20.46
CA TYR A 63 -12.86 -5.83 -20.11
C TYR A 63 -12.25 -6.27 -18.78
N PHE A 64 -13.11 -6.53 -17.80
CA PHE A 64 -12.73 -6.86 -16.43
C PHE A 64 -12.85 -8.38 -16.17
N PRO A 65 -11.80 -9.05 -15.68
CA PRO A 65 -11.83 -10.48 -15.42
C PRO A 65 -12.65 -10.83 -14.18
N MET A 66 -13.59 -11.76 -14.31
CA MET A 66 -14.45 -12.23 -13.23
C MET A 66 -13.79 -13.36 -12.41
N THR A 67 -12.57 -13.13 -11.93
CA THR A 67 -11.91 -14.03 -10.97
C THR A 67 -12.59 -13.96 -9.60
N TRP A 68 -12.31 -14.92 -8.73
CA TRP A 68 -12.86 -14.93 -7.37
C TRP A 68 -12.52 -13.66 -6.57
N SER A 69 -11.25 -13.21 -6.61
CA SER A 69 -10.82 -12.02 -5.87
C SER A 69 -11.45 -10.74 -6.43
N ASN A 70 -11.47 -10.59 -7.75
CA ASN A 70 -12.05 -9.44 -8.44
C ASN A 70 -13.55 -9.31 -8.16
N THR A 71 -14.27 -10.43 -8.29
CA THR A 71 -15.72 -10.45 -8.04
C THR A 71 -16.05 -10.17 -6.59
N ALA A 72 -15.30 -10.71 -5.63
CA ALA A 72 -15.48 -10.38 -4.21
C ALA A 72 -15.26 -8.88 -3.92
N ALA A 73 -14.24 -8.26 -4.53
CA ALA A 73 -13.97 -6.83 -4.38
C ALA A 73 -15.04 -5.94 -5.06
N LEU A 74 -15.68 -6.45 -6.11
CA LEU A 74 -16.77 -5.78 -6.82
C LEU A 74 -18.17 -6.09 -6.25
N GLY A 75 -18.25 -6.78 -5.11
CA GLY A 75 -19.52 -7.13 -4.48
C GLY A 75 -20.32 -8.14 -5.32
N LEU A 76 -19.64 -9.08 -5.96
CA LEU A 76 -20.21 -10.14 -6.78
C LEU A 76 -19.89 -11.52 -6.21
N LYS A 77 -20.84 -12.43 -6.34
CA LYS A 77 -20.68 -13.84 -6.03
C LYS A 77 -20.65 -14.65 -7.32
N VAL A 78 -19.60 -15.44 -7.48
CA VAL A 78 -19.47 -16.40 -8.58
C VAL A 78 -19.85 -17.80 -8.10
N LYS A 79 -20.60 -18.53 -8.92
CA LYS A 79 -20.86 -19.96 -8.78
C LYS A 79 -20.69 -20.64 -10.13
N TRP A 80 -20.00 -21.79 -10.12
CA TRP A 80 -19.89 -22.67 -11.28
C TRP A 80 -20.84 -23.86 -11.14
N ASP A 81 -21.50 -24.22 -12.23
CA ASP A 81 -22.31 -25.42 -12.35
C ASP A 81 -21.99 -26.12 -13.69
N GLN A 82 -21.82 -27.43 -13.67
CA GLN A 82 -21.40 -28.18 -14.86
C GLN A 82 -22.44 -28.16 -15.99
N GLN A 83 -23.72 -28.01 -15.68
CA GLN A 83 -24.81 -27.98 -16.65
C GLN A 83 -25.28 -26.56 -16.97
N LYS A 84 -25.27 -25.67 -15.97
CA LYS A 84 -25.80 -24.30 -16.07
C LYS A 84 -24.72 -23.24 -16.34
N GLY A 85 -23.45 -23.63 -16.33
CA GLY A 85 -22.31 -22.76 -16.59
C GLY A 85 -22.01 -21.79 -15.46
N LEU A 86 -21.61 -20.57 -15.81
CA LEU A 86 -21.21 -19.54 -14.85
C LEU A 86 -22.41 -18.74 -14.35
N ASN A 87 -22.53 -18.58 -13.04
CA ASN A 87 -23.51 -17.72 -12.41
C ASN A 87 -22.83 -16.61 -11.62
N ILE A 88 -23.19 -15.37 -11.92
CA ILE A 88 -22.74 -14.16 -11.23
C ILE A 88 -23.97 -13.51 -10.59
N THR A 89 -23.89 -13.21 -9.30
CA THR A 89 -24.97 -12.54 -8.57
C THR A 89 -24.41 -11.38 -7.76
N ARG A 90 -25.08 -10.24 -7.81
CA ARG A 90 -24.74 -9.09 -6.96
C ARG A 90 -24.90 -9.42 -5.48
N GLN A 91 -24.00 -8.92 -4.66
CA GLN A 91 -24.02 -8.96 -3.21
C GLN A 91 -24.01 -7.54 -2.64
N PRO A 92 -24.53 -7.34 -1.42
CA PRO A 92 -24.55 -6.02 -0.79
C PRO A 92 -23.17 -5.58 -0.25
N ALA A 93 -22.24 -6.51 -0.02
CA ALA A 93 -20.96 -6.23 0.60
C ALA A 93 -19.79 -6.63 -0.32
N CYS A 94 -18.77 -5.80 -0.34
CA CYS A 94 -17.49 -6.07 -0.99
C CYS A 94 -16.47 -6.61 0.02
N GLN A 95 -15.43 -7.26 -0.50
CA GLN A 95 -14.22 -7.60 0.26
C GLN A 95 -13.08 -6.65 -0.12
N PRO A 96 -12.03 -6.51 0.71
CA PRO A 96 -10.83 -5.76 0.33
C PRO A 96 -10.25 -6.26 -1.00
N PHE A 97 -9.80 -5.34 -1.84
CA PHE A 97 -9.26 -5.69 -3.15
C PHE A 97 -7.88 -6.34 -2.99
N SER A 98 -7.82 -7.65 -3.28
CA SER A 98 -6.60 -8.44 -3.20
C SER A 98 -6.13 -8.85 -4.59
N GLN A 99 -4.84 -8.66 -4.84
CA GLN A 99 -4.21 -8.93 -6.14
C GLN A 99 -3.22 -10.09 -6.00
N ASN A 100 -3.37 -11.11 -6.85
CA ASN A 100 -2.40 -12.20 -6.97
C ASN A 100 -1.58 -11.93 -8.23
N LEU A 101 -0.35 -11.47 -8.06
CA LEU A 101 0.50 -10.98 -9.15
C LEU A 101 1.62 -11.97 -9.46
N GLN A 102 2.19 -11.87 -10.66
CA GLN A 102 3.40 -12.60 -11.06
C GLN A 102 4.61 -11.66 -11.08
N SER A 103 5.81 -12.21 -10.87
CA SER A 103 7.03 -11.39 -10.90
C SER A 103 7.36 -10.82 -12.29
N ALA A 104 6.92 -11.49 -13.36
CA ALA A 104 7.18 -11.08 -14.73
C ALA A 104 5.92 -10.40 -15.34
N PRO A 105 6.10 -9.39 -16.20
CA PRO A 105 4.99 -8.80 -16.94
C PRO A 105 4.22 -9.83 -17.78
N VAL A 106 2.90 -9.75 -17.77
CA VAL A 106 2.01 -10.60 -18.57
C VAL A 106 1.72 -9.90 -19.89
N GLN A 107 2.07 -10.55 -20.99
CA GLN A 107 1.85 -10.03 -22.33
C GLN A 107 0.61 -10.66 -22.97
N LEU A 108 -0.32 -9.82 -23.38
CA LEU A 108 -1.47 -10.23 -24.17
C LEU A 108 -1.11 -10.25 -25.66
N THR A 109 -1.65 -11.22 -26.38
CA THR A 109 -1.59 -11.28 -27.84
C THR A 109 -2.94 -10.91 -28.43
N SER A 110 -2.97 -10.26 -29.58
CA SER A 110 -4.27 -10.03 -30.24
C SER A 110 -4.89 -11.36 -30.68
N LYS A 111 -6.23 -11.43 -30.80
CA LYS A 111 -6.99 -12.62 -31.23
C LYS A 111 -6.94 -13.84 -30.31
N GLN A 112 -6.69 -13.64 -29.02
CA GLN A 112 -6.74 -14.72 -28.03
C GLN A 112 -8.10 -14.85 -27.33
N ALA A 113 -8.89 -13.78 -27.26
CA ALA A 113 -10.20 -13.80 -26.61
C ALA A 113 -11.27 -14.41 -27.53
N VAL A 114 -12.13 -15.23 -26.96
CA VAL A 114 -13.24 -15.94 -27.64
C VAL A 114 -14.54 -15.81 -26.84
N PRO A 115 -15.71 -16.15 -27.37
CA PRO A 115 -16.93 -16.26 -26.56
C PRO A 115 -16.81 -17.39 -25.53
N PRO A 116 -17.41 -17.27 -24.32
CA PRO A 116 -17.46 -18.37 -23.36
C PRO A 116 -18.14 -19.61 -23.96
N PRO A 117 -17.56 -20.81 -23.82
CA PRO A 117 -18.11 -22.04 -24.40
C PRO A 117 -19.29 -22.63 -23.59
N PHE A 118 -19.82 -21.87 -22.64
CA PHE A 118 -20.86 -22.28 -21.70
C PHE A 118 -21.81 -21.11 -21.40
N PRO A 119 -23.04 -21.38 -20.93
CA PRO A 119 -23.97 -20.33 -20.53
C PRO A 119 -23.42 -19.47 -19.39
N VAL A 120 -23.69 -18.17 -19.45
CA VAL A 120 -23.41 -17.25 -18.35
C VAL A 120 -24.71 -16.60 -17.91
N THR A 121 -24.95 -16.59 -16.60
CA THR A 121 -26.12 -15.99 -15.97
C THR A 121 -25.71 -14.87 -15.02
N VAL A 122 -26.43 -13.75 -15.08
CA VAL A 122 -26.20 -12.57 -14.24
C VAL A 122 -27.51 -12.24 -13.54
N ASN A 123 -27.51 -12.21 -12.21
CA ASN A 123 -28.69 -11.93 -11.38
C ASN A 123 -29.92 -12.79 -11.78
N GLY A 124 -29.68 -14.05 -12.15
CA GLY A 124 -30.70 -15.00 -12.59
C GLY A 124 -31.13 -14.90 -14.05
N LYS A 125 -30.62 -13.94 -14.82
CA LYS A 125 -30.90 -13.78 -16.27
C LYS A 125 -29.79 -14.41 -17.10
N ILE A 126 -30.16 -15.18 -18.14
CA ILE A 126 -29.19 -15.72 -19.10
C ILE A 126 -28.69 -14.60 -20.02
N ILE A 127 -27.38 -14.49 -20.19
CA ILE A 127 -26.75 -13.57 -21.15
C ILE A 127 -26.79 -14.19 -22.54
N ARG A 128 -27.39 -13.47 -23.49
CA ARG A 128 -27.40 -13.85 -24.91
C ARG A 128 -26.25 -13.17 -25.62
N ASN A 129 -25.08 -13.79 -25.58
CA ASN A 129 -23.82 -13.14 -25.97
C ASN A 129 -23.82 -12.57 -27.40
N ALA A 130 -24.49 -13.24 -28.35
CA ALA A 130 -24.59 -12.80 -29.74
C ALA A 130 -25.48 -11.57 -29.97
N GLU A 131 -26.32 -11.21 -28.98
CA GLU A 131 -27.18 -10.03 -29.01
C GLU A 131 -26.54 -8.83 -28.29
N GLU A 132 -25.35 -9.02 -27.68
CA GLU A 132 -24.62 -7.97 -26.99
C GLU A 132 -23.83 -7.09 -27.99
N PRO A 133 -23.92 -5.75 -27.89
CA PRO A 133 -23.03 -4.87 -28.65
C PRO A 133 -21.55 -5.11 -28.33
N TYR A 134 -21.29 -5.38 -27.04
CA TYR A 134 -20.00 -5.78 -26.52
C TYR A 134 -20.19 -7.14 -25.85
N PRO A 135 -19.85 -8.26 -26.51
CA PRO A 135 -20.05 -9.59 -25.95
C PRO A 135 -19.14 -9.80 -24.75
N ILE A 136 -19.57 -10.60 -23.77
CA ILE A 136 -18.64 -11.14 -22.78
C ILE A 136 -17.61 -12.04 -23.48
N LEU A 137 -16.38 -11.97 -23.00
CA LEU A 137 -15.24 -12.66 -23.59
C LEU A 137 -14.67 -13.69 -22.63
N PHE A 138 -13.94 -14.65 -23.17
CA PHE A 138 -13.33 -15.76 -22.46
C PHE A 138 -11.87 -15.87 -22.88
N LEU A 139 -11.00 -15.87 -21.89
CA LEU A 139 -9.56 -15.91 -22.08
C LEU A 139 -8.91 -16.58 -20.86
N ASN A 140 -8.02 -17.54 -21.11
CA ASN A 140 -7.27 -18.27 -20.07
C ASN A 140 -8.18 -18.79 -18.94
N ASP A 141 -9.28 -19.43 -19.32
CA ASP A 141 -10.31 -19.99 -18.42
C ASP A 141 -11.07 -18.98 -17.54
N ILE A 142 -10.97 -17.68 -17.84
CA ILE A 142 -11.68 -16.61 -17.15
C ILE A 142 -12.65 -15.91 -18.09
N VAL A 143 -13.86 -15.64 -17.58
CA VAL A 143 -14.84 -14.79 -18.26
C VAL A 143 -14.57 -13.32 -17.93
N TYR A 144 -14.51 -12.49 -18.96
CA TYR A 144 -14.31 -11.05 -18.89
C TYR A 144 -15.60 -10.34 -19.25
N PHE A 145 -16.00 -9.39 -18.40
CA PHE A 145 -17.17 -8.56 -18.63
C PHE A 145 -16.77 -7.21 -19.20
N PRO A 146 -17.47 -6.71 -20.22
CA PRO A 146 -17.26 -5.35 -20.69
C PRO A 146 -17.82 -4.37 -19.66
N MET A 147 -17.02 -3.37 -19.30
CA MET A 147 -17.39 -2.31 -18.37
C MET A 147 -18.32 -1.27 -19.03
N THR A 148 -19.41 -1.74 -19.64
CA THR A 148 -20.48 -0.89 -20.19
C THR A 148 -21.48 -0.51 -19.12
N TRP A 149 -22.21 0.60 -19.33
CA TRP A 149 -23.29 1.06 -18.45
C TRP A 149 -24.30 -0.05 -18.11
N ARG A 150 -24.61 -0.91 -19.09
CA ARG A 150 -25.51 -2.05 -18.88
C ARG A 150 -25.03 -2.96 -17.74
N PHE A 151 -23.75 -3.32 -17.72
CA PHE A 151 -23.22 -4.19 -16.67
C PHE A 151 -22.89 -3.40 -15.41
N THR A 152 -22.11 -2.34 -15.53
CA THR A 152 -21.61 -1.59 -14.35
C THR A 152 -22.76 -0.94 -13.59
N ASN A 153 -23.64 -0.20 -14.26
CA ASN A 153 -24.75 0.50 -13.61
C ASN A 153 -26.01 -0.34 -13.52
N SER A 154 -26.57 -0.81 -14.65
CA SER A 154 -27.92 -1.40 -14.64
C SER A 154 -27.99 -2.77 -13.97
N GLU A 155 -26.99 -3.63 -14.14
CA GLU A 155 -26.97 -4.98 -13.55
C GLU A 155 -26.26 -5.04 -12.19
N PHE A 156 -25.19 -4.26 -11.99
CA PHE A 156 -24.38 -4.32 -10.77
C PHE A 156 -24.47 -3.09 -9.86
N ASN A 157 -25.09 -1.99 -10.31
CA ASN A 157 -25.26 -0.76 -9.55
C ASN A 157 -23.93 -0.23 -8.97
N TRP A 158 -22.90 -0.22 -9.81
CA TRP A 158 -21.63 0.44 -9.57
C TRP A 158 -21.65 1.84 -10.16
N GLN A 159 -20.82 2.71 -9.59
CA GLN A 159 -20.46 3.98 -10.20
C GLN A 159 -19.10 3.82 -10.87
N THR A 160 -18.90 4.53 -11.98
CA THR A 160 -17.66 4.48 -12.74
C THR A 160 -17.30 5.88 -13.18
N ALA A 161 -16.04 6.25 -13.07
CA ALA A 161 -15.55 7.54 -13.52
C ALA A 161 -14.30 7.40 -14.38
N TRP A 162 -14.04 8.42 -15.18
CA TRP A 162 -12.83 8.57 -15.96
C TRP A 162 -12.16 9.88 -15.59
N ASP A 163 -10.86 9.83 -15.31
CA ASP A 163 -10.00 10.98 -15.16
C ASP A 163 -8.79 10.85 -16.10
N ALA A 164 -8.32 11.97 -16.63
CA ALA A 164 -7.21 11.97 -17.59
C ALA A 164 -5.87 11.57 -16.95
N SER A 165 -5.67 11.82 -15.65
CA SER A 165 -4.47 11.47 -14.89
C SER A 165 -4.61 10.15 -14.11
N GLU A 166 -5.77 9.90 -13.52
CA GLU A 166 -6.05 8.76 -12.62
C GLU A 166 -6.76 7.59 -13.30
N GLY A 167 -7.11 7.74 -14.59
CA GLY A 167 -7.62 6.66 -15.42
C GLY A 167 -9.06 6.27 -15.07
N TYR A 168 -9.34 4.96 -15.09
CA TYR A 168 -10.71 4.45 -14.95
C TYR A 168 -10.96 3.91 -13.53
N SER A 169 -11.96 4.47 -12.85
CA SER A 169 -12.34 4.02 -11.50
C SER A 169 -13.68 3.28 -11.50
N ILE A 170 -13.78 2.25 -10.66
CA ILE A 170 -15.01 1.51 -10.37
C ILE A 170 -15.27 1.59 -8.87
N GLU A 171 -16.41 2.17 -8.51
CA GLU A 171 -16.91 2.23 -7.14
C GLU A 171 -18.11 1.29 -7.03
N ALA A 172 -17.84 0.08 -6.52
CA ALA A 172 -18.84 -0.95 -6.30
C ALA A 172 -19.47 -0.87 -4.91
N CYS A 173 -18.69 -0.43 -3.90
CA CYS A 173 -19.13 -0.31 -2.51
C CYS A 173 -18.55 0.95 -1.85
N GLU A 174 -19.41 1.91 -1.52
CA GLU A 174 -19.03 3.19 -0.91
C GLU A 174 -18.26 3.03 0.41
N GLU A 175 -18.69 2.10 1.29
CA GLU A 175 -18.01 1.82 2.56
C GLU A 175 -16.55 1.37 2.35
N GLN A 176 -16.25 0.62 1.29
CA GLN A 176 -14.87 0.20 1.00
C GLN A 176 -14.04 1.38 0.50
N THR A 177 -14.62 2.27 -0.31
CA THR A 177 -13.92 3.48 -0.76
C THR A 177 -13.54 4.37 0.42
N GLN A 178 -14.49 4.64 1.34
CA GLN A 178 -14.24 5.46 2.53
C GLN A 178 -13.19 4.82 3.46
N GLU A 179 -13.30 3.52 3.70
CA GLU A 179 -12.34 2.76 4.51
C GLU A 179 -10.93 2.77 3.89
N HIS A 180 -10.83 2.67 2.56
CA HIS A 180 -9.56 2.74 1.86
C HIS A 180 -8.91 4.12 1.99
N THR A 181 -9.66 5.21 1.78
CA THR A 181 -9.15 6.58 1.99
C THR A 181 -8.62 6.75 3.42
N ARG A 182 -9.38 6.33 4.43
CA ARG A 182 -8.96 6.37 5.85
C ARG A 182 -7.65 5.59 6.07
N LYS A 183 -7.54 4.37 5.53
CA LYS A 183 -6.33 3.54 5.65
C LYS A 183 -5.11 4.17 4.99
N GLN A 184 -5.28 4.88 3.87
CA GLN A 184 -4.17 5.57 3.21
C GLN A 184 -3.65 6.73 4.06
N GLU A 185 -4.54 7.54 4.64
CA GLU A 185 -4.15 8.63 5.55
C GLU A 185 -3.42 8.09 6.80
N GLU A 186 -3.92 7.00 7.38
CA GLU A 186 -3.26 6.32 8.51
C GLU A 186 -1.90 5.75 8.12
N ALA A 187 -1.78 5.13 6.94
CA ALA A 187 -0.51 4.61 6.44
C ALA A 187 0.51 5.74 6.22
N ALA A 188 0.07 6.90 5.69
CA ALA A 188 0.92 8.07 5.53
C ALA A 188 1.38 8.63 6.89
N ALA A 189 0.48 8.73 7.87
CA ALA A 189 0.82 9.17 9.22
C ALA A 189 1.81 8.21 9.92
N HIS A 190 1.56 6.91 9.86
CA HIS A 190 2.48 5.89 10.36
C HIS A 190 3.83 5.92 9.65
N ARG A 191 3.85 6.18 8.34
CA ARG A 191 5.07 6.31 7.56
C ARG A 191 5.88 7.53 8.00
N ASN A 192 5.24 8.69 8.14
CA ASN A 192 5.88 9.92 8.63
C ASN A 192 6.48 9.72 10.04
N LEU A 193 5.81 8.96 10.89
CA LEU A 193 6.31 8.58 12.21
C LEU A 193 7.53 7.65 12.13
N LEU A 194 7.47 6.64 11.28
CA LEU A 194 8.54 5.65 11.09
C LEU A 194 9.83 6.27 10.52
N ILE A 195 9.71 7.30 9.70
CA ILE A 195 10.83 8.04 9.10
C ILE A 195 11.25 9.27 9.94
N GLY A 196 11.15 9.14 11.26
CA GLY A 196 11.72 10.09 12.22
C GLY A 196 10.68 10.91 12.99
N GLY A 197 9.41 10.91 12.57
CA GLY A 197 8.32 11.52 13.35
C GLY A 197 8.50 13.01 13.60
N ASN A 198 9.09 13.74 12.65
CA ASN A 198 9.28 15.19 12.72
C ASN A 198 8.07 15.97 12.19
N LEU A 199 7.09 15.27 11.61
CA LEU A 199 5.88 15.84 11.04
C LEU A 199 4.70 14.90 11.29
N ALA A 200 3.61 15.45 11.80
CA ALA A 200 2.29 14.82 11.84
C ALA A 200 1.27 15.70 11.12
N SER A 201 0.21 15.12 10.57
CA SER A 201 -0.91 15.83 9.95
C SER A 201 -2.22 15.56 10.70
N SER A 202 -3.10 16.55 10.78
CA SER A 202 -4.47 16.40 11.27
C SER A 202 -5.37 17.49 10.68
N GLY A 203 -6.45 17.09 10.00
CA GLY A 203 -7.30 18.02 9.25
C GLY A 203 -6.49 18.85 8.25
N ASP A 204 -6.64 20.18 8.29
CA ASP A 204 -5.96 21.12 7.41
C ASP A 204 -4.56 21.55 7.89
N TRP A 205 -4.05 20.93 8.96
CA TRP A 205 -2.83 21.34 9.62
C TRP A 205 -1.76 20.24 9.62
N ILE A 206 -0.51 20.68 9.67
CA ILE A 206 0.63 19.87 10.08
C ILE A 206 1.20 20.39 11.40
N PHE A 207 1.83 19.49 12.13
CA PHE A 207 2.53 19.75 13.38
C PHE A 207 3.96 19.26 13.23
N THR A 208 4.91 20.16 13.44
CA THR A 208 6.30 19.87 13.10
C THR A 208 7.28 20.60 14.00
N ASN A 209 8.48 20.04 14.12
CA ASN A 209 9.66 20.73 14.60
C ASN A 209 10.54 21.05 13.37
N PRO A 210 10.49 22.29 12.85
CA PRO A 210 10.99 22.61 11.51
C PRO A 210 12.52 22.75 11.41
N PHE A 211 13.27 22.33 12.43
CA PHE A 211 14.74 22.44 12.49
C PHE A 211 15.26 23.89 12.43
N ASN A 212 14.49 24.82 13.00
CA ASN A 212 14.91 26.21 13.16
C ASN A 212 16.13 26.34 14.08
N HIS A 213 16.79 27.50 14.05
CA HIS A 213 17.91 27.82 14.95
C HIS A 213 17.57 27.66 16.44
N GLN A 214 16.29 27.77 16.79
CA GLN A 214 15.77 27.54 18.12
C GLN A 214 14.75 26.40 18.05
N PRO A 215 14.81 25.40 18.95
CA PRO A 215 13.83 24.33 18.98
C PRO A 215 12.41 24.87 19.20
N SER A 216 11.45 24.29 18.48
CA SER A 216 10.04 24.64 18.61
C SER A 216 9.15 23.53 18.09
N LEU A 217 7.94 23.45 18.65
CA LEU A 217 6.84 22.72 18.05
C LEU A 217 5.88 23.74 17.45
N GLU A 218 5.67 23.64 16.15
CA GLU A 218 4.87 24.57 15.36
C GLU A 218 3.70 23.86 14.68
N LYS A 219 2.63 24.63 14.44
CA LYS A 219 1.44 24.27 13.68
C LYS A 219 1.44 25.06 12.39
N TRP A 220 1.48 24.39 11.25
CA TRP A 220 1.43 25.04 9.93
C TRP A 220 0.19 24.60 9.17
N SER A 221 -0.41 25.50 8.37
CA SER A 221 -1.37 25.05 7.36
C SER A 221 -0.66 24.08 6.40
N LYS A 222 -1.38 23.12 5.81
CA LYS A 222 -0.77 22.11 4.93
C LYS A 222 0.00 22.68 3.73
N ASP A 223 -0.33 23.89 3.30
CA ASP A 223 0.37 24.66 2.26
C ASP A 223 1.56 25.49 2.79
N GLY A 224 1.83 25.44 4.10
CA GLY A 224 2.90 26.18 4.77
C GLY A 224 2.72 27.69 4.86
N ALA A 225 1.58 28.25 4.42
CA ALA A 225 1.33 29.69 4.36
C ALA A 225 1.11 30.32 5.74
N THR A 226 0.41 29.61 6.63
CA THR A 226 0.21 30.01 8.03
C THR A 226 1.09 29.18 8.92
N ARG A 227 1.85 29.82 9.83
CA ARG A 227 2.75 29.14 10.78
C ARG A 227 2.57 29.72 12.17
N ILE A 228 2.30 28.86 13.13
CA ILE A 228 1.99 29.24 14.52
C ILE A 228 2.88 28.42 15.44
N LYS A 229 3.71 29.08 16.26
CA LYS A 229 4.47 28.40 17.31
C LYS A 229 3.54 27.99 18.44
N LEU A 230 3.56 26.71 18.82
CA LEU A 230 2.78 26.16 19.96
C LEU A 230 3.59 26.19 21.25
N THR A 231 4.88 25.82 21.19
CA THR A 231 5.79 25.79 22.35
C THR A 231 7.24 25.80 21.89
N ASP A 232 8.17 26.11 22.80
CA ASP A 232 9.63 26.08 22.58
C ASP A 232 10.24 24.67 22.76
N ASP A 233 9.40 23.63 22.73
CA ASP A 233 9.86 22.26 22.87
C ASP A 233 10.60 21.78 21.61
N ASN A 234 11.72 21.09 21.80
CA ASN A 234 12.38 20.33 20.76
C ASN A 234 11.65 19.00 20.49
N ALA A 235 10.43 19.10 19.97
CA ALA A 235 9.53 17.96 19.82
C ALA A 235 10.04 16.95 18.79
N ARG A 236 9.92 15.66 19.11
CA ARG A 236 10.17 14.50 18.23
C ARG A 236 9.07 13.45 18.39
N SER A 237 9.00 12.50 17.46
CA SER A 237 7.97 11.46 17.44
C SER A 237 6.56 12.05 17.60
N ILE A 238 6.28 13.11 16.84
CA ILE A 238 5.04 13.86 16.92
C ILE A 238 3.91 12.98 16.39
N ASN A 239 2.89 12.75 17.21
CA ASN A 239 1.68 12.02 16.88
C ASN A 239 0.49 12.97 17.07
N ALA A 240 -0.42 13.04 16.10
CA ALA A 240 -1.69 13.74 16.24
C ALA A 240 -2.81 12.71 16.43
N SER A 241 -3.60 12.86 17.50
CA SER A 241 -4.75 11.98 17.79
C SER A 241 -5.85 12.75 18.51
N GLY A 242 -7.03 12.81 17.89
CA GLY A 242 -8.10 13.72 18.30
C GLY A 242 -7.61 15.16 18.40
N ASP A 243 -8.00 15.87 19.46
CA ASP A 243 -7.60 17.27 19.70
C ASP A 243 -6.17 17.44 20.26
N TRP A 244 -5.41 16.36 20.40
CA TRP A 244 -4.12 16.35 21.09
C TRP A 244 -2.96 15.99 20.17
N LEU A 245 -1.80 16.54 20.50
CA LEU A 245 -0.51 16.08 20.03
C LEU A 245 0.20 15.35 21.16
N TYR A 246 0.89 14.26 20.83
CA TYR A 246 1.74 13.48 21.73
C TYR A 246 3.15 13.43 21.15
N TYR A 247 4.17 13.70 21.97
CA TYR A 247 5.53 13.85 21.48
C TYR A 247 6.56 13.63 22.60
N THR A 248 7.81 13.38 22.20
CA THR A 248 8.98 13.39 23.09
C THR A 248 9.74 14.70 22.93
N ILE A 249 10.50 15.07 23.95
CA ILE A 249 11.38 16.25 23.89
C ILE A 249 12.81 15.78 23.78
N ASP A 250 13.49 16.13 22.70
CA ASP A 250 14.94 15.95 22.56
C ASP A 250 15.69 17.00 23.40
N THR A 251 16.55 16.56 24.33
CA THR A 251 17.33 17.48 25.18
C THR A 251 18.57 18.05 24.50
N GLY A 252 18.96 17.53 23.34
CA GLY A 252 20.22 17.83 22.67
C GLY A 252 21.45 17.28 23.39
N THR A 253 21.26 16.46 24.43
CA THR A 253 22.35 15.91 25.25
C THR A 253 22.52 14.42 25.01
N TYR A 254 23.77 13.96 25.00
CA TYR A 254 24.13 12.56 24.81
C TYR A 254 24.78 12.02 26.09
N VAL A 255 24.41 10.80 26.48
CA VAL A 255 25.05 10.02 27.55
C VAL A 255 25.44 8.68 26.96
N ASP A 256 26.72 8.33 27.03
CA ASP A 256 27.29 7.11 26.42
C ASP A 256 26.92 6.93 24.94
N GLY A 257 26.91 8.04 24.19
CA GLY A 257 26.55 8.05 22.76
C GLY A 257 25.04 7.95 22.47
N VAL A 258 24.19 7.88 23.50
CA VAL A 258 22.73 7.80 23.37
C VAL A 258 22.10 9.15 23.67
N LEU A 259 21.30 9.64 22.73
CA LEU A 259 20.52 10.87 22.89
C LEU A 259 19.50 10.74 24.03
N GLN A 260 19.43 11.74 24.89
CA GLN A 260 18.49 11.80 26.01
C GLN A 260 17.21 12.54 25.66
N TYR A 261 16.12 12.17 26.34
CA TYR A 261 14.82 12.77 26.14
C TYR A 261 14.24 13.30 27.45
N GLY A 262 13.62 14.47 27.39
CA GLY A 262 13.04 15.19 28.52
C GLY A 262 11.73 14.60 29.05
N GLY A 263 11.23 13.53 28.44
CA GLY A 263 9.97 12.87 28.79
C GLY A 263 8.99 12.77 27.64
N ILE A 264 7.80 12.27 27.96
CA ILE A 264 6.64 12.17 27.07
C ILE A 264 5.63 13.25 27.45
N TYR A 265 5.16 14.01 26.47
CA TYR A 265 4.29 15.16 26.65
C TYR A 265 3.05 15.04 25.77
N LYS A 266 2.01 15.78 26.17
CA LYS A 266 0.89 16.12 25.31
C LYS A 266 0.59 17.61 25.34
N ILE A 267 0.00 18.12 24.27
CA ILE A 267 -0.47 19.52 24.15
C ILE A 267 -1.71 19.52 23.25
N ARG A 268 -2.67 20.43 23.48
CA ARG A 268 -3.78 20.61 22.55
C ARG A 268 -3.25 21.11 21.21
N GLN A 269 -3.97 20.79 20.12
CA GLN A 269 -3.62 21.27 18.78
C GLN A 269 -3.71 22.81 18.61
N ASP A 270 -4.20 23.54 19.62
CA ASP A 270 -4.19 25.01 19.68
C ASP A 270 -3.03 25.57 20.55
N GLY A 271 -2.21 24.71 21.14
CA GLY A 271 -1.06 25.08 21.99
C GLY A 271 -1.39 25.19 23.48
N THR A 272 -2.64 24.97 23.90
CA THR A 272 -3.04 25.01 25.30
C THR A 272 -2.82 23.66 26.00
N GLU A 273 -2.96 23.65 27.34
CA GLU A 273 -2.95 22.43 28.17
C GLU A 273 -1.71 21.52 28.02
N ARG A 274 -0.55 22.11 27.69
CA ARG A 274 0.73 21.39 27.64
C ARG A 274 1.01 20.69 28.96
N THR A 275 1.09 19.37 28.93
CA THR A 275 1.20 18.50 30.10
C THR A 275 2.29 17.45 29.91
N ARG A 276 3.14 17.25 30.93
CA ARG A 276 4.08 16.12 30.97
C ARG A 276 3.33 14.88 31.42
N LEU A 277 3.24 13.86 30.56
CA LEU A 277 2.60 12.58 30.88
C LEU A 277 3.55 11.65 31.62
N SER A 278 4.83 11.64 31.24
CA SER A 278 5.84 10.79 31.85
C SER A 278 7.22 11.44 31.84
N ALA A 279 8.01 11.14 32.87
CA ALA A 279 9.41 11.52 32.95
C ALA A 279 10.37 10.53 32.27
N VAL A 280 9.85 9.38 31.82
CA VAL A 280 10.63 8.36 31.11
C VAL A 280 11.23 8.94 29.84
N SER A 281 12.54 8.76 29.68
CA SER A 281 13.24 9.08 28.44
C SER A 281 12.85 8.06 27.38
N ALA A 282 12.16 8.51 26.33
CA ALA A 282 11.66 7.66 25.25
C ALA A 282 12.10 8.24 23.89
N SER A 283 12.64 7.38 23.01
CA SER A 283 13.16 7.80 21.71
C SER A 283 12.12 7.76 20.60
N GLN A 284 11.08 6.95 20.75
CA GLN A 284 10.04 6.77 19.76
C GLN A 284 8.68 6.63 20.45
N LEU A 285 7.65 7.24 19.88
CA LEU A 285 6.24 7.07 20.27
C LEU A 285 5.41 6.58 19.10
N ALA A 286 4.32 5.86 19.37
CA ALA A 286 3.20 5.69 18.45
C ALA A 286 1.90 5.72 19.24
N VAL A 287 0.90 6.46 18.75
CA VAL A 287 -0.43 6.49 19.37
C VAL A 287 -1.38 5.62 18.56
N ASP A 288 -2.02 4.66 19.24
CA ASP A 288 -3.08 3.84 18.69
C ASP A 288 -4.26 3.87 19.66
N GLN A 289 -5.37 4.45 19.20
CA GLN A 289 -6.58 4.68 20.01
C GLN A 289 -6.24 5.40 21.34
N ASP A 290 -6.53 4.77 22.48
CA ASP A 290 -6.32 5.29 23.82
C ASP A 290 -4.90 5.02 24.38
N TRP A 291 -4.00 4.42 23.60
CA TRP A 291 -2.69 4.00 24.08
C TRP A 291 -1.55 4.73 23.37
N ILE A 292 -0.54 5.09 24.14
CA ILE A 292 0.75 5.57 23.68
C ILE A 292 1.74 4.43 23.88
N TYR A 293 2.27 3.91 22.79
CA TYR A 293 3.37 2.95 22.75
C TYR A 293 4.68 3.72 22.67
N PHE A 294 5.70 3.29 23.41
CA PHE A 294 6.97 4.00 23.42
C PHE A 294 8.17 3.10 23.63
N LEU A 295 9.24 3.43 22.91
CA LEU A 295 10.55 2.82 23.05
C LEU A 295 11.33 3.57 24.13
N GLU A 296 11.59 2.93 25.26
CA GLU A 296 12.38 3.51 26.33
C GLU A 296 13.85 3.58 25.91
N THR A 297 14.47 4.76 26.06
CA THR A 297 15.93 4.87 25.89
C THR A 297 16.64 4.16 27.02
N SER A 298 17.93 3.85 26.84
CA SER A 298 18.73 3.07 27.81
C SER A 298 18.35 1.59 27.86
N ASP A 299 18.19 0.99 26.68
CA ASP A 299 18.18 -0.48 26.51
C ASP A 299 17.06 -1.16 27.31
N SER A 300 15.88 -0.52 27.33
CA SER A 300 14.80 -0.78 28.30
C SER A 300 13.50 -1.28 27.67
N GLY A 301 13.51 -1.60 26.38
CA GLY A 301 12.39 -2.27 25.69
C GLY A 301 11.22 -1.34 25.37
N ILE A 302 10.04 -1.93 25.10
CA ILE A 302 8.82 -1.22 24.70
C ILE A 302 7.81 -1.26 25.84
N SER A 303 7.27 -0.09 26.16
CA SER A 303 6.20 0.10 27.12
C SER A 303 5.01 0.80 26.47
N ARG A 304 3.87 0.79 27.16
CA ARG A 304 2.70 1.59 26.79
C ARG A 304 2.04 2.23 28.00
N MET A 305 1.33 3.32 27.77
CA MET A 305 0.49 4.00 28.77
C MET A 305 -0.78 4.55 28.11
N LYS A 306 -1.81 4.84 28.89
CA LYS A 306 -2.99 5.52 28.37
C LYS A 306 -2.66 6.95 27.95
N THR A 307 -3.43 7.50 27.02
CA THR A 307 -3.28 8.88 26.51
C THR A 307 -3.47 9.98 27.57
N ASP A 308 -4.06 9.65 28.71
CA ASP A 308 -4.14 10.52 29.89
C ASP A 308 -2.93 10.38 30.84
N GLY A 309 -1.99 9.47 30.55
CA GLY A 309 -0.81 9.17 31.36
C GLY A 309 -1.02 8.10 32.43
N SER A 310 -2.24 7.54 32.55
CA SER A 310 -2.52 6.44 33.48
C SER A 310 -2.10 5.07 32.91
N SER A 311 -2.17 4.04 33.74
CA SER A 311 -2.04 2.63 33.32
C SER A 311 -0.78 2.31 32.50
N THR A 312 0.39 2.65 33.03
CA THR A 312 1.68 2.35 32.37
C THR A 312 2.10 0.90 32.60
N GLU A 313 2.48 0.21 31.53
CA GLU A 313 3.01 -1.14 31.59
C GLU A 313 4.12 -1.39 30.57
N LYS A 314 5.07 -2.26 30.93
CA LYS A 314 6.15 -2.72 30.05
C LYS A 314 5.68 -3.97 29.31
N ILE A 315 5.51 -3.86 27.99
CA ILE A 315 4.94 -4.91 27.14
C ILE A 315 6.02 -5.79 26.49
N ILE A 316 7.20 -5.22 26.22
CA ILE A 316 8.38 -5.95 25.77
C ILE A 316 9.54 -5.58 26.69
N PRO A 317 9.93 -6.44 27.65
CA PRO A 317 10.98 -6.12 28.63
C PRO A 317 12.40 -6.30 28.11
N GLU A 318 12.54 -6.77 26.87
CA GLU A 318 13.79 -7.18 26.29
C GLU A 318 14.62 -6.00 25.78
N LYS A 319 15.94 -6.20 25.73
CA LYS A 319 16.93 -5.22 25.30
C LYS A 319 17.17 -5.26 23.79
N GLY A 320 17.99 -4.32 23.30
CA GLY A 320 18.45 -4.30 21.92
C GLY A 320 17.35 -4.01 20.91
N ILE A 321 16.30 -3.27 21.32
CA ILE A 321 15.24 -2.83 20.42
C ILE A 321 15.64 -1.48 19.82
N HIS A 322 15.70 -1.43 18.50
CA HIS A 322 16.16 -0.24 17.77
C HIS A 322 15.00 0.67 17.33
N ARG A 323 13.84 0.05 17.04
CA ARG A 323 12.67 0.70 16.44
C ARG A 323 11.46 -0.20 16.61
N PHE A 324 10.27 0.40 16.64
CA PHE A 324 9.01 -0.32 16.48
C PHE A 324 8.07 0.41 15.53
N PHE A 325 7.03 -0.27 15.07
CA PHE A 325 5.91 0.33 14.36
C PHE A 325 4.64 -0.48 14.60
N ILE A 326 3.49 0.16 14.37
CA ILE A 326 2.18 -0.48 14.47
C ILE A 326 1.59 -0.56 13.06
N SER A 327 1.08 -1.73 12.69
CA SER A 327 0.39 -1.94 11.42
C SER A 327 -0.62 -3.07 11.58
N ASN A 328 -1.83 -2.88 11.04
CA ASN A 328 -2.91 -3.88 11.08
C ASN A 328 -3.16 -4.46 12.49
N GLN A 329 -3.25 -3.58 13.51
CA GLN A 329 -3.44 -3.95 14.93
C GLN A 329 -2.38 -4.92 15.48
N GLN A 330 -1.17 -4.88 14.92
CA GLN A 330 -0.02 -5.64 15.39
C GLN A 330 1.15 -4.69 15.64
N LEU A 331 1.96 -5.04 16.64
CA LEU A 331 3.18 -4.32 16.95
C LEU A 331 4.36 -5.09 16.36
N PHE A 332 5.16 -4.40 15.56
CA PHE A 332 6.40 -4.90 14.98
C PHE A 332 7.58 -4.18 15.60
N PHE A 333 8.67 -4.90 15.87
CA PHE A 333 9.87 -4.29 16.42
C PHE A 333 11.14 -4.97 15.93
N GLN A 334 12.18 -4.16 15.76
CA GLN A 334 13.48 -4.57 15.29
C GLN A 334 14.40 -4.78 16.48
N GLN A 335 15.03 -5.96 16.54
CA GLN A 335 15.84 -6.37 17.67
C GLN A 335 17.18 -6.98 17.23
N ASN A 336 18.20 -6.82 18.07
CA ASN A 336 19.56 -7.38 17.91
C ASN A 336 20.38 -6.72 16.77
N GLU A 337 21.68 -7.03 16.75
CA GLU A 337 22.65 -6.54 15.75
C GLU A 337 22.32 -6.95 14.30
N THR A 338 21.63 -8.09 14.14
CA THR A 338 21.12 -8.57 12.84
C THR A 338 19.86 -7.84 12.39
N TYR A 339 19.30 -6.98 13.25
CA TYR A 339 18.10 -6.19 12.97
C TYR A 339 16.89 -7.05 12.58
N ASP A 340 16.74 -8.20 13.25
CA ASP A 340 15.62 -9.10 13.03
C ASP A 340 14.30 -8.42 13.43
N VAL A 341 13.28 -8.59 12.60
CA VAL A 341 11.94 -8.07 12.88
C VAL A 341 11.11 -9.13 13.61
N PHE A 342 10.51 -8.74 14.72
CA PHE A 342 9.57 -9.53 15.51
C PHE A 342 8.19 -8.88 15.48
N GLN A 343 7.15 -9.68 15.71
CA GLN A 343 5.76 -9.22 15.78
C GLN A 343 5.06 -9.77 17.02
N THR A 344 4.16 -8.97 17.59
CA THR A 344 3.27 -9.32 18.71
C THR A 344 1.88 -8.76 18.49
N ASP A 345 0.93 -9.20 19.31
CA ASP A 345 -0.27 -8.40 19.53
C ASP A 345 0.09 -7.05 20.18
N LEU A 346 -0.87 -6.13 20.22
CA LEU A 346 -0.72 -4.80 20.83
C LEU A 346 -0.48 -4.81 22.35
N SER A 347 -0.53 -5.97 23.01
CA SER A 347 -0.17 -6.15 24.42
C SER A 347 1.22 -6.79 24.63
N GLY A 348 1.96 -7.02 23.55
CA GLY A 348 3.28 -7.67 23.58
C GLY A 348 3.23 -9.20 23.65
N ARG A 349 2.04 -9.83 23.59
CA ARG A 349 1.90 -11.29 23.63
C ARG A 349 2.02 -11.90 22.25
N GLY A 350 2.33 -13.20 22.22
CA GLY A 350 2.44 -13.94 20.97
C GLY A 350 3.67 -13.57 20.14
N LYS A 351 4.76 -13.13 20.79
CA LYS A 351 6.02 -12.80 20.12
C LYS A 351 6.46 -13.95 19.22
N LYS A 352 6.66 -13.62 17.95
CA LYS A 352 7.26 -14.50 16.95
C LYS A 352 8.13 -13.66 16.00
N GLN A 353 9.10 -14.30 15.36
CA GLN A 353 9.83 -13.65 14.27
C GLN A 353 8.83 -13.30 13.16
N ALA A 354 8.94 -12.10 12.61
CA ALA A 354 8.20 -11.72 11.42
C ALA A 354 8.73 -12.48 10.21
N ASP A 355 8.01 -12.40 9.10
CA ASP A 355 8.51 -12.95 7.85
C ASP A 355 9.88 -12.33 7.52
N LYS A 356 10.84 -13.15 7.06
CA LYS A 356 12.20 -12.68 6.72
C LYS A 356 12.19 -11.65 5.58
N HIS A 357 11.09 -11.56 4.85
CA HIS A 357 10.86 -10.60 3.78
C HIS A 357 10.29 -9.26 4.27
N LEU A 358 9.98 -9.12 5.58
CA LEU A 358 9.59 -7.85 6.17
C LEU A 358 10.83 -7.00 6.51
N PHE A 359 11.04 -5.92 5.75
CA PHE A 359 12.18 -5.01 5.92
C PHE A 359 12.04 -4.12 7.18
N SER A 360 13.15 -3.50 7.61
CA SER A 360 13.24 -2.63 8.80
C SER A 360 12.49 -1.30 8.69
N ASN A 361 12.13 -0.88 7.47
CA ASN A 361 11.39 0.35 7.20
C ASN A 361 10.36 0.13 6.07
N PRO A 362 9.40 -0.81 6.24
CA PRO A 362 8.57 -1.25 5.14
C PRO A 362 7.52 -0.18 4.81
N LEU A 363 7.34 0.12 3.53
CA LEU A 363 6.15 0.81 3.04
C LEU A 363 5.13 -0.27 2.66
N ILE A 364 4.10 -0.47 3.48
CA ILE A 364 3.08 -1.50 3.25
C ILE A 364 1.81 -0.84 2.75
N VAL A 365 1.36 -1.23 1.56
CA VAL A 365 0.15 -0.71 0.91
C VAL A 365 -0.60 -1.87 0.28
N ASP A 366 -1.90 -2.00 0.58
CA ASP A 366 -2.79 -3.04 0.02
C ASP A 366 -2.21 -4.47 0.08
N GLY A 367 -1.51 -4.80 1.17
CA GLY A 367 -0.89 -6.12 1.35
C GLY A 367 0.39 -6.34 0.55
N TRP A 368 1.04 -5.29 0.04
CA TRP A 368 2.33 -5.36 -0.63
C TRP A 368 3.37 -4.51 0.10
N ILE A 369 4.61 -5.01 0.14
CA ILE A 369 5.77 -4.33 0.71
C ILE A 369 6.55 -3.66 -0.41
N TYR A 370 6.72 -2.35 -0.33
CA TYR A 370 7.58 -1.56 -1.21
C TYR A 370 8.88 -1.26 -0.49
N HIS A 371 10.00 -1.56 -1.15
CA HIS A 371 11.35 -1.40 -0.59
C HIS A 371 12.38 -1.10 -1.66
N THR A 372 13.51 -0.54 -1.23
CA THR A 372 14.69 -0.40 -2.06
C THR A 372 15.70 -1.50 -1.75
N LYS A 373 16.44 -1.93 -2.77
CA LYS A 373 17.48 -2.94 -2.62
C LYS A 373 18.61 -2.68 -3.61
N VAL A 374 19.83 -2.60 -3.07
CA VAL A 374 21.06 -2.53 -3.85
C VAL A 374 21.55 -3.94 -4.17
N VAL A 375 21.82 -4.20 -5.45
CA VAL A 375 22.43 -5.43 -5.96
C VAL A 375 23.59 -5.05 -6.88
N GLY A 376 24.83 -5.25 -6.42
CA GLY A 376 26.02 -4.76 -7.12
C GLY A 376 25.99 -3.23 -7.22
N ASP A 377 26.10 -2.70 -8.43
CA ASP A 377 26.05 -1.26 -8.72
C ASP A 377 24.64 -0.75 -9.04
N THR A 378 23.61 -1.60 -8.89
CA THR A 378 22.22 -1.25 -9.21
C THR A 378 21.43 -1.07 -7.93
N ASP A 379 20.73 0.05 -7.80
CA ASP A 379 19.71 0.27 -6.77
C ASP A 379 18.32 0.18 -7.42
N GLY A 380 17.37 -0.44 -6.75
CA GLY A 380 16.07 -0.74 -7.34
C GLY A 380 14.92 -0.65 -6.36
N ILE A 381 13.74 -0.30 -6.87
CA ILE A 381 12.48 -0.34 -6.14
C ILE A 381 11.77 -1.66 -6.48
N TYR A 382 11.39 -2.36 -5.43
CA TYR A 382 10.73 -3.65 -5.52
C TYR A 382 9.38 -3.63 -4.79
N LYS A 383 8.43 -4.37 -5.35
CA LYS A 383 7.12 -4.67 -4.76
C LYS A 383 7.07 -6.15 -4.44
N THR A 384 6.96 -6.50 -3.17
CA THR A 384 7.07 -7.87 -2.68
C THR A 384 5.83 -8.25 -1.88
N SER A 385 5.31 -9.47 -2.06
CA SER A 385 4.18 -9.97 -1.27
C SER A 385 4.56 -10.10 0.21
N LEU A 386 3.59 -10.06 1.13
CA LEU A 386 3.87 -10.15 2.57
C LEU A 386 4.63 -11.43 2.97
N ASP A 387 4.45 -12.51 2.20
CA ASP A 387 5.11 -13.81 2.39
C ASP A 387 6.39 -13.99 1.54
N GLY A 388 6.76 -12.97 0.75
CA GLY A 388 7.90 -12.99 -0.16
C GLY A 388 7.81 -13.95 -1.36
N SER A 389 6.69 -14.63 -1.56
CA SER A 389 6.50 -15.56 -2.68
C SER A 389 6.59 -14.88 -4.06
N THR A 390 6.25 -13.60 -4.13
CA THR A 390 6.30 -12.79 -5.35
C THR A 390 7.11 -11.52 -5.10
N SER A 391 8.01 -11.17 -6.03
CA SER A 391 8.77 -9.93 -5.98
C SER A 391 8.92 -9.36 -7.38
N ILE A 392 8.41 -8.16 -7.57
CA ILE A 392 8.38 -7.42 -8.84
C ILE A 392 9.39 -6.29 -8.75
N GLN A 393 10.28 -6.18 -9.75
CA GLN A 393 11.19 -5.04 -9.90
C GLN A 393 10.46 -3.93 -10.66
N LEU A 394 10.11 -2.84 -9.98
CA LEU A 394 9.38 -1.72 -10.59
C LEU A 394 10.31 -0.77 -11.33
N TYR A 395 11.50 -0.51 -10.78
CA TYR A 395 12.45 0.47 -11.30
C TYR A 395 13.87 0.19 -10.81
N THR A 396 14.87 0.54 -11.60
CA THR A 396 16.29 0.43 -11.24
C THR A 396 17.13 1.54 -11.82
N VAL A 397 18.19 1.89 -11.11
CA VAL A 397 19.20 2.88 -11.50
C VAL A 397 20.60 2.34 -11.23
N ASN A 398 21.59 2.83 -11.97
CA ASN A 398 22.98 2.64 -11.58
C ASN A 398 23.36 3.70 -10.53
N VAL A 399 23.96 3.28 -9.42
CA VAL A 399 24.31 4.19 -8.30
C VAL A 399 25.44 5.16 -8.64
N TRP A 400 26.22 4.88 -9.69
CA TRP A 400 27.34 5.71 -10.13
C TRP A 400 26.91 6.81 -11.11
N ASP A 401 25.79 6.61 -11.80
CA ASP A 401 25.20 7.59 -12.70
C ASP A 401 24.61 8.79 -11.94
N SER A 402 24.23 9.84 -12.66
CA SER A 402 23.61 11.03 -12.07
C SER A 402 22.27 10.73 -11.37
N SER A 403 21.63 9.60 -11.69
CA SER A 403 20.43 9.11 -11.02
C SER A 403 20.66 8.73 -9.55
N GLY A 404 21.90 8.40 -9.17
CA GLY A 404 22.28 8.11 -7.79
C GLY A 404 21.43 7.04 -7.09
N GLN A 405 21.18 7.23 -5.79
CA GLN A 405 20.48 6.27 -4.93
C GLN A 405 18.99 6.56 -4.84
N LEU A 406 18.20 5.53 -4.51
CA LEU A 406 16.76 5.60 -4.31
C LEU A 406 16.46 5.55 -2.81
N SER A 407 15.65 6.49 -2.31
CA SER A 407 15.36 6.57 -0.87
C SER A 407 14.00 7.20 -0.57
N SER A 408 13.59 7.14 0.70
CA SER A 408 12.38 7.79 1.23
C SER A 408 11.10 7.49 0.42
N LEU A 409 10.81 6.19 0.23
CA LEU A 409 9.59 5.77 -0.46
C LEU A 409 8.34 6.25 0.29
N GLN A 410 7.39 6.78 -0.46
CA GLN A 410 6.07 7.23 -0.04
C GLN A 410 5.01 6.73 -1.03
N TYR A 411 3.76 6.63 -0.58
CA TYR A 411 2.65 6.20 -1.43
C TYR A 411 1.51 7.21 -1.41
N ARG A 412 0.87 7.40 -2.57
CA ARG A 412 -0.41 8.12 -2.73
C ARG A 412 -1.08 7.69 -4.04
N ASP A 413 -2.36 7.33 -4.00
CA ASP A 413 -3.20 7.11 -5.19
C ASP A 413 -2.57 6.24 -6.29
N GLY A 414 -2.01 5.09 -5.91
CA GLY A 414 -1.40 4.16 -6.88
C GLY A 414 -0.02 4.59 -7.40
N TRP A 415 0.57 5.62 -6.82
CA TRP A 415 1.93 6.06 -7.09
C TRP A 415 2.86 5.79 -5.91
N ILE A 416 4.09 5.40 -6.22
CA ILE A 416 5.21 5.41 -5.29
C ILE A 416 6.05 6.65 -5.60
N TYR A 417 6.13 7.56 -4.64
CA TYR A 417 7.01 8.73 -4.66
C TYR A 417 8.30 8.42 -3.91
N PHE A 418 9.43 8.94 -4.37
CA PHE A 418 10.72 8.66 -3.77
C PHE A 418 11.75 9.74 -4.09
N LEU A 419 12.77 9.83 -3.26
CA LEU A 419 13.94 10.67 -3.51
C LEU A 419 14.93 9.92 -4.40
N GLN A 420 15.41 10.59 -5.43
CA GLN A 420 16.37 10.06 -6.40
C GLN A 420 17.42 11.12 -6.71
N GLY A 421 18.68 10.72 -6.76
CA GLY A 421 19.77 11.59 -7.20
C GLY A 421 21.04 11.37 -6.39
N LYS A 422 22.00 12.28 -6.59
CA LYS A 422 23.33 12.20 -5.97
C LYS A 422 23.65 13.47 -5.21
N ILE A 423 24.18 13.30 -4.00
CA ILE A 423 24.74 14.41 -3.23
C ILE A 423 26.16 14.69 -3.77
N SER A 424 26.29 15.57 -4.76
CA SER A 424 27.58 16.01 -5.29
C SER A 424 27.55 17.46 -5.79
N HIS A 425 28.73 18.04 -6.04
CA HIS A 425 28.83 19.35 -6.70
C HIS A 425 28.21 19.26 -8.10
N GLY A 426 27.12 20.00 -8.35
CA GLY A 426 26.42 20.04 -9.64
C GLY A 426 25.35 18.96 -9.85
N SER A 427 24.99 18.19 -8.83
CA SER A 427 23.83 17.27 -8.84
C SER A 427 22.80 17.71 -7.80
N HIS A 428 21.57 17.26 -7.96
CA HIS A 428 20.45 17.52 -7.08
C HIS A 428 19.69 16.23 -6.82
N ILE A 429 18.90 16.22 -5.75
CA ILE A 429 17.89 15.21 -5.48
C ILE A 429 16.57 15.69 -6.07
N ASP A 430 15.90 14.78 -6.75
CA ASP A 430 14.54 14.93 -7.24
C ASP A 430 13.57 14.13 -6.38
N VAL A 431 12.33 14.62 -6.29
CA VAL A 431 11.17 13.78 -5.99
C VAL A 431 10.70 13.20 -7.32
N THR A 432 10.72 11.88 -7.41
CA THR A 432 10.30 11.11 -8.59
C THR A 432 9.11 10.23 -8.21
N LYS A 433 8.27 9.89 -9.19
CA LYS A 433 7.17 8.95 -8.99
C LYS A 433 7.09 7.88 -10.06
N ILE A 434 6.57 6.71 -9.68
CA ILE A 434 6.25 5.58 -10.56
C ILE A 434 4.95 4.91 -10.10
N ARG A 435 4.14 4.40 -11.03
CA ARG A 435 2.93 3.65 -10.66
C ARG A 435 3.30 2.34 -9.97
N ILE A 436 2.38 1.81 -9.15
CA ILE A 436 2.55 0.54 -8.42
C ILE A 436 2.75 -0.69 -9.32
N ASP A 437 2.61 -0.55 -10.64
CA ASP A 437 2.84 -1.57 -11.66
C ASP A 437 4.14 -1.36 -12.47
N GLY A 438 4.93 -0.34 -12.12
CA GLY A 438 6.20 -0.02 -12.77
C GLY A 438 6.06 0.90 -14.00
N THR A 439 4.85 1.35 -14.32
CA THR A 439 4.62 2.28 -15.45
C THR A 439 4.64 3.74 -14.99
N GLY A 440 4.59 4.68 -15.95
CA GLY A 440 4.35 6.10 -15.65
C GLY A 440 5.49 6.83 -14.93
N TYR A 441 6.72 6.29 -14.93
CA TYR A 441 7.88 6.95 -14.33
C TYR A 441 8.01 8.41 -14.79
N SER A 442 8.07 9.34 -13.85
CA SER A 442 8.20 10.77 -14.13
C SER A 442 8.79 11.53 -12.94
N LYS A 443 9.55 12.60 -13.25
CA LYS A 443 10.00 13.57 -12.24
C LYS A 443 8.78 14.36 -11.73
N HIS A 444 8.65 14.50 -10.41
CA HIS A 444 7.62 15.33 -9.79
C HIS A 444 8.15 16.73 -9.44
N ALA A 445 9.35 16.81 -8.85
CA ALA A 445 9.98 18.09 -8.51
C ALA A 445 11.49 17.93 -8.30
N THR A 446 12.25 19.01 -8.46
CA THR A 446 13.65 19.09 -8.01
C THR A 446 13.72 19.75 -6.63
N VAL A 447 14.46 19.14 -5.70
CA VAL A 447 14.44 19.54 -4.28
C VAL A 447 15.82 19.83 -3.68
N GLY A 448 16.86 19.98 -4.50
CA GLY A 448 18.22 20.26 -4.02
C GLY A 448 18.77 19.12 -3.16
N TYR A 449 19.29 19.42 -1.98
CA TYR A 449 19.81 18.42 -1.04
C TYR A 449 18.73 17.93 -0.06
N GLY A 450 17.82 17.10 -0.54
CA GLY A 450 16.78 16.43 0.27
C GLY A 450 17.25 15.10 0.84
N ARG A 451 16.79 14.73 2.05
CA ARG A 451 17.08 13.41 2.65
C ARG A 451 15.86 12.61 3.09
N GLU A 452 14.72 13.26 3.34
CA GLU A 452 13.52 12.58 3.82
C GLU A 452 12.28 13.30 3.28
N LEU A 453 11.37 12.55 2.67
CA LEU A 453 10.12 12.99 2.08
C LEU A 453 8.96 12.59 2.99
N TYR A 454 8.05 13.51 3.27
CA TYR A 454 6.85 13.33 4.10
C TYR A 454 5.61 13.52 3.25
N SER A 455 4.65 12.60 3.39
CA SER A 455 3.34 12.71 2.72
C SER A 455 2.39 13.54 3.59
N VAL A 456 1.84 14.61 3.01
CA VAL A 456 0.85 15.49 3.65
C VAL A 456 -0.22 15.85 2.64
N ASP A 457 -1.19 14.98 2.41
CA ASP A 457 -2.16 15.17 1.31
C ASP A 457 -2.80 16.57 1.27
N PRO A 458 -2.80 17.28 0.12
CA PRO A 458 -2.27 16.89 -1.20
C PRO A 458 -0.79 17.25 -1.45
N TYR A 459 -0.09 17.76 -0.46
CA TYR A 459 1.28 18.27 -0.51
C TYR A 459 2.34 17.22 -0.16
N TRP A 460 3.58 17.59 -0.43
CA TRP A 460 4.77 16.87 0.00
C TRP A 460 5.69 17.83 0.75
N TYR A 461 6.34 17.34 1.81
CA TYR A 461 7.38 18.08 2.50
C TYR A 461 8.68 17.30 2.46
N VAL A 462 9.81 18.00 2.41
CA VAL A 462 11.13 17.39 2.39
C VAL A 462 12.02 18.04 3.45
N ILE A 463 12.81 17.23 4.15
CA ILE A 463 13.92 17.76 4.94
C ILE A 463 15.09 18.02 3.98
N GLN A 464 15.40 19.30 3.79
CA GLN A 464 16.60 19.75 3.10
C GLN A 464 17.73 19.97 4.09
N PHE A 465 18.96 19.77 3.63
CA PHE A 465 20.15 20.07 4.41
C PHE A 465 21.20 20.77 3.56
N THR A 466 22.10 21.52 4.16
CA THR A 466 23.25 22.09 3.44
C THR A 466 24.43 21.12 3.53
N PRO A 467 25.08 20.73 2.41
CA PRO A 467 26.27 19.90 2.45
C PRO A 467 27.34 20.50 3.36
N PHE A 468 28.01 19.65 4.14
CA PHE A 468 29.04 20.06 5.12
C PHE A 468 28.51 20.97 6.25
N SER A 469 27.19 21.04 6.44
CA SER A 469 26.53 21.73 7.55
C SER A 469 25.68 20.77 8.37
N THR A 470 25.41 21.12 9.62
CA THR A 470 24.39 20.46 10.45
C THR A 470 23.01 21.12 10.31
N LYS A 471 22.89 22.14 9.46
CA LYS A 471 21.63 22.87 9.24
C LYS A 471 20.68 22.05 8.37
N GLU A 472 19.45 21.96 8.84
CA GLU A 472 18.35 21.26 8.19
C GLU A 472 17.12 22.16 8.21
N HIS A 473 16.26 22.00 7.21
CA HIS A 473 15.02 22.76 7.09
C HIS A 473 13.93 21.86 6.55
N LEU A 474 12.73 21.97 7.12
CA LEU A 474 11.53 21.38 6.54
C LEU A 474 10.95 22.33 5.48
N THR A 475 10.85 21.85 4.25
CA THR A 475 10.42 22.65 3.10
C THR A 475 9.25 22.00 2.39
N LEU A 476 8.26 22.80 2.00
CA LEU A 476 7.17 22.37 1.11
C LEU A 476 7.75 22.11 -0.28
N VAL A 477 7.45 20.95 -0.87
CA VAL A 477 7.86 20.63 -2.24
C VAL A 477 6.98 21.40 -3.22
N THR A 478 7.61 22.25 -4.02
CA THR A 478 6.99 22.95 -5.17
C THR A 478 7.72 22.56 -6.45
N GLU A 479 7.12 22.79 -7.62
CA GLU A 479 7.81 22.57 -8.90
C GLU A 479 9.07 23.45 -8.98
N ASP A 480 10.22 22.78 -9.16
CA ASP A 480 11.59 23.33 -9.24
C ASP A 480 12.02 24.27 -8.10
N MET A 481 12.41 23.69 -6.97
CA MET A 481 13.14 24.43 -5.93
C MET A 481 14.58 24.71 -6.38
N ALA A 482 15.06 25.94 -6.16
CA ALA A 482 16.44 26.30 -6.47
C ALA A 482 17.43 25.36 -5.73
N PRO A 483 18.50 24.89 -6.40
CA PRO A 483 19.43 23.92 -5.83
C PRO A 483 20.20 24.41 -4.60
#